data_AF-A0A173R8Z6-F1
#
_entry.id   AF-A0A173R8Z6-F1
#
_cell.length_a   1.000
_cell.length_b   1.000
_cell.length_c   1.000
_cell.angle_alpha   90.00
_cell.angle_beta   90.00
_cell.angle_gamma   90.00
#
_symmetry.space_group_name_H-M   'P 1'
#
loop_
_entity.id
_entity.type
_entity.pdbx_description
1 polymer ?
#
loop_
_entity_poly.entity_id
_entity_poly.type
_entity_poly.pdbx_seq_one_letter_code
_entity_poly.pdbx_strand_id
1 'polypeptide(L)'
;MTLQKYGHKIEEKYPGIYYVTEHLPFPAQIIVTQELEPGEHRSLRILSNHAKKEDIEEFLRNVEEMNTPRDRQNVEAVLQVSVRANDELYREIRRDANMCDALRELMKDDLEDARKLGESEGEAKIIINMNHSGMSPENIASITGKDLDEINAILEGKVSALL
;
A
#
# COMPACT_ATOMS: atom_id res chain seq x y z
N MET A 1 32.00 0.48 -8.76
CA MET A 1 32.32 1.10 -10.08
C MET A 1 31.43 2.33 -10.23
N THR A 2 31.95 3.46 -10.71
CA THR A 2 31.17 4.69 -10.92
C THR A 2 30.87 4.90 -12.41
N LEU A 3 29.68 5.41 -12.74
CA LEU A 3 29.24 5.66 -14.13
C LEU A 3 30.23 6.55 -14.93
N GLN A 4 30.92 7.47 -14.26
CA GLN A 4 31.99 8.27 -14.86
C GLN A 4 33.11 7.44 -15.52
N LYS A 5 33.43 6.25 -14.97
CA LYS A 5 34.47 5.38 -15.54
C LYS A 5 34.09 4.77 -16.89
N TYR A 6 32.81 4.80 -17.25
CA TYR A 6 32.28 4.33 -18.53
C TYR A 6 32.09 5.45 -19.55
N GLY A 7 32.59 6.66 -19.27
CA GLY A 7 32.50 7.81 -20.18
C GLY A 7 31.21 8.62 -20.04
N HIS A 8 30.37 8.34 -19.03
CA HIS A 8 29.19 9.14 -18.76
C HIS A 8 29.56 10.44 -18.04
N LYS A 9 28.98 11.55 -18.49
CA LYS A 9 29.04 12.83 -17.79
C LYS A 9 27.90 12.89 -16.78
N ILE A 10 28.24 13.13 -15.52
CA ILE A 10 27.29 13.26 -14.41
C ILE A 10 27.36 14.70 -13.90
N GLU A 11 26.23 15.38 -13.86
CA GLU A 11 26.10 16.73 -13.30
C GLU A 11 25.05 16.72 -12.18
N GLU A 12 25.46 17.08 -10.96
CA GLU A 12 24.53 17.35 -9.88
C GLU A 12 23.98 18.78 -10.03
N LYS A 13 22.70 18.89 -10.39
CA LYS A 13 22.03 20.19 -10.57
C LYS A 13 21.44 20.72 -9.27
N TYR A 14 20.93 19.78 -8.47
CA TYR A 14 20.31 20.01 -7.17
C TYR A 14 20.77 18.87 -6.24
N PRO A 15 20.78 19.06 -4.92
CA PRO A 15 21.16 18.01 -3.99
C PRO A 15 20.39 16.72 -4.26
N GLY A 16 21.11 15.64 -4.53
CA GLY A 16 20.54 14.32 -4.81
C GLY A 16 19.88 14.15 -6.19
N ILE A 17 19.96 15.15 -7.09
CA ILE A 17 19.43 15.07 -8.46
C ILE A 17 20.56 15.19 -9.47
N TYR A 18 20.89 14.05 -10.08
CA TYR A 18 21.99 13.89 -11.00
C TYR A 18 21.49 13.71 -12.43
N TYR A 19 22.00 14.51 -13.34
CA TYR A 19 21.78 14.35 -14.77
C TYR A 19 22.94 13.57 -15.37
N VAL A 20 22.62 12.44 -15.99
CA VAL A 20 23.59 11.58 -16.68
C VAL A 20 23.42 11.76 -18.17
N THR A 21 24.49 12.21 -18.79
CA THR A 21 24.57 12.55 -20.21
C THR A 21 25.79 11.89 -20.84
N GLU A 22 25.81 11.83 -22.17
CA GLU A 22 26.86 11.20 -22.97
C GLU A 22 26.92 9.67 -22.82
N HIS A 23 27.17 8.99 -23.93
CA HIS A 23 27.32 7.52 -24.00
C HIS A 23 26.12 6.70 -23.47
N LEU A 24 24.95 7.32 -23.31
CA LEU A 24 23.66 6.68 -23.06
C LEU A 24 22.77 6.78 -24.30
N PRO A 25 21.89 5.78 -24.55
CA PRO A 25 20.94 5.83 -25.66
C PRO A 25 19.93 6.98 -25.55
N PHE A 26 19.73 7.52 -24.34
CA PHE A 26 18.94 8.72 -24.06
C PHE A 26 19.44 9.39 -22.77
N PRO A 27 19.25 10.72 -22.60
CA PRO A 27 19.56 11.40 -21.35
C PRO A 27 18.79 10.79 -20.18
N ALA A 28 19.46 10.58 -19.06
CA ALA A 28 18.86 9.99 -17.86
C ALA A 28 19.01 10.92 -16.66
N GLN A 29 18.07 10.80 -15.72
CA GLN A 29 18.12 11.46 -14.42
C GLN A 29 18.14 10.40 -13.33
N ILE A 30 19.06 10.54 -12.38
CA ILE A 30 19.16 9.71 -11.18
C ILE A 30 18.78 10.56 -9.99
N ILE A 31 17.78 10.11 -9.24
CA ILE A 31 17.32 10.76 -8.02
C ILE A 31 17.75 9.89 -6.85
N VAL A 32 18.60 10.42 -5.98
CA VAL A 32 19.04 9.78 -4.75
C VAL A 32 18.22 10.36 -3.61
N THR A 33 17.14 9.67 -3.25
CA THR A 33 16.13 10.18 -2.30
C THR A 33 16.69 10.56 -0.93
N GLN A 34 17.79 9.92 -0.50
CA GLN A 34 18.47 10.21 0.78
C GLN A 34 19.28 11.51 0.77
N GLU A 35 19.67 11.98 -0.42
CA GLU A 35 20.50 13.18 -0.62
C GLU A 35 19.66 14.40 -1.02
N LEU A 36 18.36 14.21 -1.27
CA LEU A 36 17.43 15.31 -1.49
C LEU A 36 17.44 16.24 -0.28
N GLU A 37 17.25 17.54 -0.50
CA GLU A 37 17.08 18.49 0.61
C GLU A 37 15.81 18.19 1.41
N PRO A 38 15.85 18.24 2.75
CA PRO A 38 14.64 18.19 3.57
C PRO A 38 13.72 19.37 3.25
N GLY A 39 12.41 19.13 3.21
CA GLY A 39 11.42 20.17 2.90
C GLY A 39 11.23 20.46 1.40
N GLU A 40 12.21 20.19 0.54
CA GLU A 40 12.05 20.15 -0.92
C GLU A 40 11.79 18.71 -1.41
N HIS A 41 11.14 18.54 -2.56
CA HIS A 41 10.92 17.23 -3.19
C HIS A 41 10.29 16.15 -2.28
N ARG A 42 9.44 16.54 -1.33
CA ARG A 42 8.86 15.65 -0.29
C ARG A 42 8.19 14.40 -0.86
N SER A 43 7.49 14.53 -1.99
CA SER A 43 6.86 13.40 -2.68
C SER A 43 7.87 12.32 -3.08
N LEU A 44 9.09 12.71 -3.50
CA LEU A 44 10.14 11.77 -3.87
C LEU A 44 10.80 11.12 -2.64
N ARG A 45 10.92 11.86 -1.54
CA ARG A 45 11.52 11.35 -0.30
C ARG A 45 10.70 10.23 0.32
N ILE A 46 9.36 10.35 0.31
CA ILE A 46 8.47 9.34 0.88
C ILE A 46 8.38 8.06 0.03
N LEU A 47 8.78 8.09 -1.25
CA LEU A 47 8.83 6.89 -2.10
C LEU A 47 9.98 5.94 -1.74
N SER A 48 10.86 6.33 -0.82
CA SER A 48 11.87 5.44 -0.25
C SER A 48 11.22 4.29 0.54
N ASN A 49 11.83 3.10 0.50
CA ASN A 49 11.48 1.97 1.36
C ASN A 49 11.92 2.14 2.82
N HIS A 50 12.66 3.22 3.11
CA HIS A 50 13.04 3.64 4.45
C HIS A 50 12.67 5.11 4.60
N ALA A 51 11.40 5.45 4.33
CA ALA A 51 10.91 6.80 4.50
C ALA A 51 11.03 7.22 5.98
N LYS A 52 11.30 8.50 6.23
CA LYS A 52 11.37 9.04 7.59
C LYS A 52 9.98 9.50 8.04
N LYS A 53 9.68 9.34 9.33
CA LYS A 53 8.39 9.76 9.92
C LYS A 53 8.13 11.23 9.64
N GLU A 54 9.14 12.07 9.82
CA GLU A 54 9.05 13.52 9.63
C GLU A 54 8.70 13.88 8.18
N ASP A 55 9.34 13.21 7.20
CA ASP A 55 9.09 13.44 5.77
C ASP A 55 7.64 13.08 5.39
N ILE A 56 7.10 12.00 5.96
CA ILE A 56 5.71 11.58 5.73
C ILE A 56 4.74 12.57 6.36
N GLU A 57 4.93 12.92 7.63
CA GLU A 57 4.05 13.86 8.32
C GLU A 57 4.03 15.23 7.64
N GLU A 58 5.18 15.71 7.18
CA GLU A 58 5.28 16.98 6.45
C GLU A 58 4.64 16.91 5.06
N PHE A 59 4.75 15.77 4.37
CA PHE A 59 4.05 15.55 3.11
C PHE A 59 2.53 15.58 3.32
N LEU A 60 2.02 14.88 4.34
CA LEU A 60 0.59 14.82 4.65
C LEU A 60 0.00 16.20 4.99
N ARG A 61 0.74 17.04 5.71
CA ARG A 61 0.34 18.44 5.98
C ARG A 61 0.15 19.25 4.69
N ASN A 62 0.99 19.05 3.68
CA ASN A 62 0.89 19.77 2.41
C ASN A 62 -0.24 19.28 1.51
N VAL A 63 -0.66 18.03 1.66
CA VAL A 63 -1.75 17.43 0.86
C VAL A 63 -3.07 18.18 1.09
N GLU A 64 -3.30 18.73 2.29
CA GLU A 64 -4.49 19.51 2.61
C GLU A 64 -4.66 20.75 1.70
N GLU A 65 -3.55 21.29 1.19
CA GLU A 65 -3.55 22.45 0.30
C GLU A 65 -3.79 22.06 -1.17
N MET A 66 -3.64 20.78 -1.53
CA MET A 66 -3.72 20.25 -2.90
C MET A 66 -5.16 19.88 -3.29
N ASN A 67 -5.93 20.89 -3.70
CA ASN A 67 -7.38 20.76 -3.86
C ASN A 67 -7.87 20.49 -5.30
N THR A 68 -6.99 20.46 -6.32
CA THR A 68 -7.44 20.16 -7.68
C THR A 68 -7.60 18.65 -7.90
N PRO A 69 -8.49 18.21 -8.80
CA PRO A 69 -8.66 16.78 -9.11
C PRO A 69 -7.36 16.10 -9.55
N ARG A 70 -6.50 16.81 -10.30
CA ARG A 70 -5.24 16.28 -10.79
C ARG A 70 -4.21 16.12 -9.66
N ASP A 71 -4.17 17.07 -8.72
CA ASP A 71 -3.25 16.97 -7.59
C ASP A 71 -3.65 15.81 -6.68
N ARG A 72 -4.95 15.62 -6.43
CA ARG A 72 -5.46 14.47 -5.66
C ARG A 72 -5.03 13.14 -6.26
N GLN A 73 -5.17 12.96 -7.57
CA GLN A 73 -4.72 11.74 -8.26
C GLN A 73 -3.21 11.51 -8.12
N ASN A 74 -2.40 12.56 -8.26
CA ASN A 74 -0.95 12.46 -8.10
C ASN A 74 -0.57 12.11 -6.66
N VAL A 75 -1.20 12.75 -5.68
CA VAL A 75 -0.99 12.49 -4.26
C VAL A 75 -1.37 11.06 -3.91
N GLU A 76 -2.53 10.60 -4.37
CA GLU A 76 -3.04 9.24 -4.14
C GLU A 76 -2.06 8.19 -4.67
N ALA A 77 -1.57 8.38 -5.92
CA ALA A 77 -0.59 7.48 -6.51
C ALA A 77 0.73 7.42 -5.70
N VAL A 78 1.23 8.57 -5.24
CA VAL A 78 2.44 8.64 -4.40
C VAL A 78 2.21 7.96 -3.05
N LEU A 79 1.08 8.24 -2.40
CA LEU A 79 0.73 7.65 -1.10
C LEU A 79 0.55 6.14 -1.19
N GLN A 80 -0.10 5.62 -2.24
CA GLN A 80 -0.30 4.20 -2.42
C GLN A 80 1.03 3.43 -2.49
N VAL A 81 2.01 3.96 -3.23
CA VAL A 81 3.35 3.36 -3.32
C VAL A 81 4.09 3.47 -1.98
N SER A 82 4.04 4.65 -1.36
CA SER A 82 4.72 4.92 -0.10
C SER A 82 4.19 4.05 1.06
N VAL A 83 2.87 3.90 1.18
CA VAL A 83 2.23 3.06 2.21
C VAL A 83 2.61 1.60 2.03
N ARG A 84 2.56 1.08 0.80
CA ARG A 84 2.97 -0.30 0.51
C ARG A 84 4.42 -0.58 0.89
N ALA A 85 5.31 0.40 0.70
CA ALA A 85 6.71 0.26 1.04
C ALA A 85 7.01 0.46 2.54
N ASN A 86 6.14 1.16 3.29
CA ASN A 86 6.40 1.58 4.67
C ASN A 86 5.19 1.33 5.62
N ASP A 87 4.46 0.21 5.48
CA ASP A 87 3.18 -0.07 6.17
C ASP A 87 3.23 0.13 7.70
N GLU A 88 4.25 -0.41 8.37
CA GLU A 88 4.40 -0.29 9.82
C GLU A 88 4.49 1.18 10.29
N LEU A 89 5.29 1.98 9.57
CA LEU A 89 5.47 3.40 9.87
C LEU A 89 4.18 4.18 9.66
N TYR A 90 3.43 3.90 8.60
CA TYR A 90 2.12 4.52 8.36
C TYR A 90 1.07 4.12 9.41
N ARG A 91 1.10 2.87 9.90
CA ARG A 91 0.23 2.44 11.01
C ARG A 91 0.56 3.16 12.32
N GLU A 92 1.83 3.42 12.59
CA GLU A 92 2.26 4.20 13.75
C GLU A 92 1.77 5.65 13.63
N ILE A 93 2.05 6.32 12.51
CA ILE A 93 1.63 7.69 12.24
C ILE A 93 0.10 7.83 12.36
N ARG A 94 -0.66 6.85 11.85
CA ARG A 94 -2.12 6.81 11.98
C ARG A 94 -2.61 6.74 13.43
N ARG A 95 -1.87 6.09 14.33
CA ARG A 95 -2.24 5.97 15.76
C ARG A 95 -1.93 7.24 16.54
N ASP A 96 -0.88 7.95 16.16
CA ASP A 96 -0.39 9.13 16.88
C ASP A 96 -1.04 10.46 16.43
N ALA A 97 -1.58 10.53 15.21
CA ALA A 97 -2.09 11.78 14.63
C ALA A 97 -3.63 11.93 14.68
N ASN A 98 -4.11 13.12 15.05
CA ASN A 98 -5.44 13.60 14.65
C ASN A 98 -5.39 13.84 13.12
N MET A 99 -5.85 12.86 12.37
CA MET A 99 -5.49 12.64 10.96
C MET A 99 -6.02 13.64 9.92
N CYS A 100 -5.24 13.77 8.84
CA CYS A 100 -5.65 14.27 7.53
C CYS A 100 -6.57 13.24 6.83
N ASP A 101 -7.72 13.67 6.32
CA ASP A 101 -8.77 12.80 5.75
C ASP A 101 -8.27 11.91 4.58
N ALA A 102 -7.30 12.41 3.80
CA ALA A 102 -6.69 11.68 2.69
C ALA A 102 -5.98 10.37 3.12
N LEU A 103 -5.26 10.38 4.26
CA LEU A 103 -4.64 9.15 4.78
C LEU A 103 -5.70 8.17 5.28
N ARG A 104 -6.83 8.70 5.78
CA ARG A 104 -7.92 7.90 6.32
C ARG A 104 -8.66 7.14 5.24
N GLU A 105 -8.91 7.79 4.11
CA GLU A 105 -9.51 7.15 2.94
C GLU A 105 -8.55 6.12 2.33
N LEU A 106 -7.28 6.46 2.15
CA LEU A 106 -6.30 5.56 1.55
C LEU A 106 -6.05 4.27 2.36
N MET A 107 -6.20 4.33 3.70
CA MET A 107 -6.05 3.18 4.59
C MET A 107 -7.36 2.48 4.96
N LYS A 108 -8.50 2.83 4.33
CA LYS A 108 -9.75 2.07 4.50
C LYS A 108 -9.73 0.75 3.73
N ASP A 109 -9.12 0.72 2.54
CA ASP A 109 -9.15 -0.44 1.65
C ASP A 109 -8.53 -1.71 2.28
N ASP A 110 -7.34 -1.60 2.89
CA ASP A 110 -6.68 -2.77 3.49
C ASP A 110 -7.37 -3.28 4.77
N LEU A 111 -8.04 -2.40 5.53
CA LEU A 111 -8.76 -2.80 6.75
C LEU A 111 -10.07 -3.50 6.42
N GLU A 112 -10.74 -3.09 5.33
CA GLU A 112 -11.97 -3.71 4.90
C GLU A 112 -11.73 -5.09 4.29
N ASP A 113 -10.64 -5.27 3.54
CA ASP A 113 -10.26 -6.57 2.99
C ASP A 113 -9.80 -7.54 4.07
N ALA A 114 -9.00 -7.08 5.04
CA ALA A 114 -8.64 -7.90 6.21
C ALA A 114 -9.86 -8.27 7.06
N ARG A 115 -10.84 -7.36 7.19
CA ARG A 115 -12.10 -7.65 7.88
C ARG A 115 -12.94 -8.67 7.11
N LYS A 116 -13.12 -8.49 5.80
CA LYS A 116 -13.86 -9.43 4.94
C LYS A 116 -13.22 -10.82 4.95
N LEU A 117 -11.89 -10.88 4.93
CA LEU A 117 -11.14 -12.13 5.06
C LEU A 117 -11.34 -12.76 6.45
N GLY A 118 -11.25 -11.97 7.52
CA GLY A 118 -11.50 -12.47 8.87
C GLY A 118 -12.94 -12.95 9.09
N GLU A 119 -13.92 -12.28 8.49
CA GLU A 119 -15.33 -12.69 8.50
C GLU A 119 -15.54 -13.99 7.73
N SER A 120 -14.96 -14.13 6.53
CA SER A 120 -15.08 -15.36 5.73
C SER A 120 -14.37 -16.55 6.39
N GLU A 121 -13.18 -16.34 6.99
CA GLU A 121 -12.47 -17.36 7.77
C GLU A 121 -13.26 -17.77 9.02
N GLY A 122 -13.85 -16.80 9.72
CA GLY A 122 -14.71 -17.05 10.88
C GLY A 122 -15.94 -17.86 10.53
N GLU A 123 -16.63 -17.49 9.45
CA GLU A 123 -17.79 -18.22 8.93
C GLU A 123 -17.43 -19.66 8.52
N ALA A 124 -16.34 -19.83 7.76
CA ALA A 124 -15.87 -21.15 7.33
C ALA A 124 -15.58 -22.05 8.54
N LYS A 125 -14.97 -21.50 9.59
CA LYS A 125 -14.66 -22.25 10.82
C LYS A 125 -15.91 -22.69 11.59
N ILE A 126 -16.97 -21.88 11.59
CA ILE A 126 -18.26 -22.24 12.20
C ILE A 126 -18.89 -23.40 11.41
N ILE A 127 -18.91 -23.32 10.08
CA ILE A 127 -19.46 -24.36 9.19
C ILE A 127 -18.72 -25.70 9.38
N ILE A 128 -17.38 -25.68 9.42
CA ILE A 128 -16.56 -26.86 9.67
C ILE A 128 -16.88 -27.49 11.04
N ASN A 129 -17.03 -26.66 12.08
CA ASN A 129 -17.36 -27.14 13.42
C ASN A 129 -18.79 -27.73 13.51
N MET A 130 -19.77 -27.16 12.81
CA MET A 130 -21.12 -27.72 12.72
C MET A 130 -21.09 -29.11 12.05
N ASN A 131 -20.35 -29.26 10.95
CA ASN A 131 -20.19 -30.54 10.27
C ASN A 131 -19.47 -31.58 11.15
N HIS A 132 -18.40 -31.18 11.85
CA HIS A 132 -17.72 -32.05 12.83
C HIS A 132 -18.63 -32.48 14.00
N SER A 133 -19.66 -31.68 14.32
CA SER A 133 -20.65 -32.03 15.32
C SER A 133 -21.72 -33.02 14.82
N GLY A 134 -21.60 -33.49 13.57
CA GLY A 134 -22.49 -34.46 12.93
C GLY A 134 -23.68 -33.85 12.19
N MET A 135 -23.69 -32.54 11.98
CA MET A 135 -24.75 -31.87 11.23
C MET A 135 -24.53 -32.04 9.72
N SER A 136 -25.58 -32.43 8.99
CA SER A 136 -25.47 -32.60 7.53
C SER A 136 -25.33 -31.26 6.80
N PRO A 137 -24.67 -31.23 5.62
CA PRO A 137 -24.51 -30.01 4.82
C PRO A 137 -25.82 -29.27 4.51
N GLU A 138 -26.92 -30.00 4.29
CA GLU A 138 -28.25 -29.42 4.01
C GLU A 138 -28.83 -28.68 5.23
N ASN A 139 -28.60 -29.23 6.43
CA ASN A 139 -29.03 -28.57 7.67
C ASN A 139 -28.17 -27.35 7.97
N ILE A 140 -26.87 -27.42 7.69
CA ILE A 140 -25.97 -26.26 7.83
C ILE A 140 -26.39 -25.16 6.86
N ALA A 141 -26.62 -25.48 5.58
CA ALA A 141 -27.11 -24.54 4.57
C ALA A 141 -28.39 -23.83 5.02
N SER A 142 -29.35 -24.59 5.58
CA SER A 142 -30.60 -24.04 6.12
C SER A 142 -30.39 -23.13 7.34
N ILE A 143 -29.39 -23.37 8.17
CA ILE A 143 -29.11 -22.59 9.39
C ILE A 143 -28.30 -21.33 9.07
N THR A 144 -27.32 -21.45 8.18
CA THR A 144 -26.44 -20.32 7.79
C THR A 144 -27.01 -19.49 6.66
N GLY A 145 -28.09 -19.95 6.00
CA GLY A 145 -28.70 -19.28 4.85
C GLY A 145 -27.83 -19.28 3.59
N LYS A 146 -26.85 -20.19 3.51
CA LYS A 146 -25.95 -20.36 2.36
C LYS A 146 -26.51 -21.44 1.44
N ASP A 147 -26.06 -21.46 0.19
CA ASP A 147 -26.44 -22.56 -0.70
C ASP A 147 -25.64 -23.84 -0.36
N LEU A 148 -26.14 -24.97 -0.84
CA LEU A 148 -25.51 -26.26 -0.56
C LEU A 148 -24.13 -26.37 -1.22
N ASP A 149 -23.92 -25.70 -2.35
CA ASP A 149 -22.67 -25.72 -3.11
C ASP A 149 -21.56 -24.91 -2.39
N GLU A 150 -21.86 -23.76 -1.78
CA GLU A 150 -20.96 -22.98 -0.93
C GLU A 150 -20.56 -23.77 0.31
N ILE A 151 -21.51 -24.42 0.98
CA ILE A 151 -21.21 -25.28 2.14
C ILE A 151 -20.26 -26.41 1.74
N ASN A 152 -20.54 -27.10 0.63
CA ASN A 152 -19.68 -28.18 0.14
C ASN A 152 -18.28 -27.66 -0.27
N ALA A 153 -18.19 -26.50 -0.93
CA ALA A 153 -16.91 -25.89 -1.28
C ALA A 153 -16.06 -25.54 -0.05
N ILE A 154 -16.69 -25.05 1.03
CA ILE A 154 -16.03 -24.75 2.31
C ILE A 154 -15.54 -26.04 2.98
N LEU A 155 -16.38 -27.09 3.04
CA LEU A 155 -16.04 -28.37 3.65
C LEU A 155 -14.96 -29.15 2.88
N GLU A 156 -14.88 -28.97 1.56
CA GLU A 156 -13.85 -29.56 0.70
C GLU A 156 -12.52 -28.77 0.72
N GLY A 157 -12.44 -27.64 1.44
CA GLY A 157 -11.25 -26.80 1.50
C GLY A 157 -10.96 -26.01 0.21
N LYS A 158 -11.95 -25.83 -0.67
CA LYS A 158 -11.82 -25.14 -1.96
C LYS A 158 -11.99 -23.60 -1.86
N VAL A 159 -11.98 -23.04 -0.66
CA VAL A 159 -12.15 -21.59 -0.40
C VAL A 159 -11.09 -20.72 -1.11
N SER A 160 -9.98 -21.31 -1.57
CA SER A 160 -8.93 -20.57 -2.29
C SER A 160 -9.29 -20.16 -3.74
N ALA A 161 -10.51 -20.40 -4.25
CA ALA A 161 -10.86 -20.17 -5.67
C ALA A 161 -12.02 -19.18 -5.93
N LEU A 162 -12.53 -18.49 -4.90
CA LEU A 162 -13.60 -17.49 -5.06
C LEU A 162 -13.24 -16.09 -4.52
N LEU A 163 -11.96 -15.86 -4.19
CA LEU A 163 -11.39 -14.54 -3.88
C LEU A 163 -10.69 -13.97 -5.12
#